data_AF-A0A9D0ZTG1-F1
#
_entry.id   AF-A0A9D0ZTG1-F1
#
_cell.length_a   1.000
_cell.length_b   1.000
_cell.length_c   1.000
_cell.angle_alpha   90.00
_cell.angle_beta   90.00
_cell.angle_gamma   90.00
#
_symmetry.space_group_name_H-M   'P 1'
#
loop_
_entity.id
_entity.type
_entity.pdbx_description
1 polymer ?
#
loop_
_entity_poly.entity_id
_entity_poly.type
_entity_poly.pdbx_seq_one_letter_code
_entity_poly.pdbx_strand_id
1 'polypeptide(L)'
;MFNRHKAKKLSIALLCQTTLLLSAVIPSSAAGAKASVSQLSASGTSVSETSISESPISETDAARTAYGNILWQYYDIWNTDDVSLSLYSEDSIVNYQVYYGYASTDANYQLDFTLKDLDGNGTEELMIGIDYGGSGNASVLDIFTYASGRAVRLLSGAERSHLTLCRDGVISENGSGGAAHNYQSYYTIGSDGKSCDTIGYYYINGDDQTVEDLEGTVTPFDGNYDQYLYQYEEETLSWKEVSESSIAEKTVPREAAGAALTWREIGKAPIYKNGMINNGYEVFAAYCRRTWSEEEFAARLITQDYEGEQPGTNVFEITEQESGTWVGTATLNLSTGEVTEERADGSSETFSVLL
;
A
#
# COMPACT_ATOMS: atom_id res chain seq x y z
N MET A 1 26.41 18.02 12.42
CA MET A 1 27.30 17.67 13.56
C MET A 1 26.44 17.47 14.81
N PHE A 2 25.81 16.31 14.97
CA PHE A 2 25.30 15.88 16.27
C PHE A 2 25.53 14.38 16.37
N ASN A 3 26.47 14.06 17.24
CA ASN A 3 26.98 12.73 17.53
C ASN A 3 26.39 12.38 18.90
N ARG A 4 25.72 11.23 19.07
CA ARG A 4 25.40 10.71 20.39
C ARG A 4 25.87 9.28 20.53
N HIS A 5 27.03 9.17 21.17
CA HIS A 5 27.50 7.99 21.87
C HIS A 5 26.45 7.46 22.86
N LYS A 6 26.14 6.15 22.79
CA LYS A 6 25.67 5.39 23.94
C LYS A 6 26.86 4.62 24.54
N ALA A 7 27.23 5.00 25.75
CA ALA A 7 28.11 4.30 26.69
C ALA A 7 27.26 4.18 27.98
N LYS A 8 27.15 3.07 28.73
CA LYS A 8 27.94 1.86 28.97
C LYS A 8 27.06 0.88 29.76
N LYS A 9 27.26 -0.44 29.61
CA LYS A 9 27.87 -1.29 30.67
C LYS A 9 28.16 -2.70 30.15
N LEU A 10 29.25 -3.24 30.71
CA LEU A 10 30.18 -4.26 30.22
C LEU A 10 30.01 -5.59 30.99
N SER A 11 30.29 -6.74 30.36
CA SER A 11 30.91 -7.97 30.93
C SER A 11 31.14 -9.00 29.78
N ILE A 12 32.29 -9.04 29.11
CA ILE A 12 33.56 -9.80 29.35
C ILE A 12 33.57 -11.24 28.81
N ALA A 13 34.48 -11.46 27.83
CA ALA A 13 35.22 -12.65 27.39
C ALA A 13 34.43 -13.83 26.78
N LEU A 14 34.85 -14.47 25.67
CA LEU A 14 36.21 -14.97 25.38
C LEU A 14 36.45 -15.18 23.87
N LEU A 15 37.68 -14.89 23.43
CA LEU A 15 38.26 -15.17 22.10
C LEU A 15 38.28 -16.67 21.74
N CYS A 16 38.12 -16.98 20.45
CA CYS A 16 39.06 -17.88 19.75
C CYS A 16 39.08 -17.61 18.24
N GLN A 17 40.24 -17.15 17.74
CA GLN A 17 40.64 -17.19 16.33
C GLN A 17 40.88 -18.68 15.95
N THR A 18 40.88 -19.16 14.70
CA THR A 18 41.80 -18.87 13.58
C THR A 18 41.47 -19.84 12.42
N THR A 19 41.52 -19.36 11.16
CA THR A 19 42.09 -19.96 9.89
C THR A 19 41.89 -21.46 9.55
N LEU A 20 41.80 -21.94 8.29
CA LEU A 20 42.62 -21.69 7.09
C LEU A 20 42.01 -22.39 5.84
N LEU A 21 42.34 -21.87 4.64
CA LEU A 21 42.11 -22.47 3.31
C LEU A 21 42.84 -23.82 3.10
N LEU A 22 42.33 -24.69 2.22
CA LEU A 22 43.11 -25.21 1.06
C LEU A 22 42.27 -25.99 0.02
N SER A 23 42.50 -25.63 -1.24
CA SER A 23 42.21 -26.35 -2.48
C SER A 23 43.04 -27.63 -2.66
N ALA A 24 42.53 -28.62 -3.40
CA ALA A 24 43.35 -29.56 -4.16
C ALA A 24 42.62 -30.13 -5.38
N VAL A 25 43.37 -30.28 -6.46
CA VAL A 25 43.01 -30.58 -7.86
C VAL A 25 43.84 -31.81 -8.29
N ILE A 26 43.14 -32.86 -8.78
CA ILE A 26 43.47 -33.93 -9.78
C ILE A 26 44.70 -34.87 -9.48
N PRO A 27 44.75 -36.15 -9.97
CA PRO A 27 45.08 -36.48 -11.37
C PRO A 27 44.20 -37.53 -12.07
N SER A 28 44.26 -37.45 -13.40
CA SER A 28 43.70 -38.29 -14.47
C SER A 28 44.43 -39.64 -14.63
N SER A 29 43.75 -40.64 -15.21
CA SER A 29 44.38 -41.55 -16.18
C SER A 29 43.34 -42.10 -17.18
N ALA A 30 43.75 -42.17 -18.44
CA ALA A 30 42.92 -42.30 -19.63
C ALA A 30 43.01 -43.66 -20.34
N ALA A 31 42.06 -43.86 -21.26
CA ALA A 31 42.11 -44.59 -22.53
C ALA A 31 41.80 -46.10 -22.59
N GLY A 32 40.86 -46.48 -23.47
CA GLY A 32 40.63 -47.89 -23.87
C GLY A 32 39.33 -48.23 -24.63
N ALA A 33 39.08 -47.57 -25.76
CA ALA A 33 38.15 -47.86 -26.87
C ALA A 33 37.43 -49.25 -27.01
N LYS A 34 36.11 -49.22 -27.27
CA LYS A 34 35.36 -49.67 -28.50
C LYS A 34 33.98 -50.27 -28.20
N ALA A 35 33.05 -49.93 -29.09
CA ALA A 35 31.60 -50.13 -29.06
C ALA A 35 31.13 -51.59 -29.11
N SER A 36 29.97 -51.86 -28.50
CA SER A 36 28.84 -52.49 -29.19
C SER A 36 27.54 -52.23 -28.42
N VAL A 37 26.49 -51.89 -29.17
CA VAL A 37 25.12 -51.74 -28.67
C VAL A 37 24.46 -53.11 -28.72
N SER A 38 23.88 -53.56 -27.61
CA SER A 38 22.63 -54.32 -27.62
C SER A 38 22.06 -54.42 -26.21
N GLN A 39 20.75 -54.23 -26.16
CA GLN A 39 19.87 -54.16 -25.00
C GLN A 39 19.93 -55.43 -24.15
N LEU A 40 19.74 -55.31 -22.83
CA LEU A 40 18.72 -56.08 -22.10
C LEU A 40 18.52 -55.53 -20.67
N SER A 41 17.23 -55.32 -20.36
CA SER A 41 16.53 -55.10 -19.08
C SER A 41 17.34 -54.88 -17.78
N ALA A 42 17.11 -53.73 -17.14
CA ALA A 42 17.32 -53.55 -15.71
C ALA A 42 15.98 -53.19 -15.03
N SER A 43 15.70 -53.93 -13.97
CA SER A 43 14.65 -53.78 -12.98
C SER A 43 14.38 -52.31 -12.62
N GLY A 44 13.15 -51.86 -12.85
CA GLY A 44 12.68 -50.56 -12.36
C GLY A 44 12.46 -50.62 -10.86
N THR A 45 13.34 -49.99 -10.10
CA THR A 45 13.03 -49.54 -8.73
C THR A 45 12.08 -48.36 -8.86
N SER A 46 10.81 -48.54 -8.49
CA SER A 46 9.83 -47.46 -8.42
C SER A 46 10.22 -46.52 -7.29
N VAL A 47 10.81 -45.38 -7.62
CA VAL A 47 10.83 -44.23 -6.72
C VAL A 47 9.43 -43.63 -6.78
N SER A 48 8.66 -43.82 -5.71
CA SER A 48 7.39 -43.13 -5.54
C SER A 48 7.68 -41.63 -5.42
N GLU A 49 7.48 -40.91 -6.52
CA GLU A 49 7.27 -39.47 -6.47
C GLU A 49 6.04 -39.23 -5.60
N THR A 50 6.30 -38.80 -4.36
CA THR A 50 5.27 -38.25 -3.50
C THR A 50 4.89 -36.92 -4.12
N SER A 51 3.84 -36.94 -4.94
CA SER A 51 3.16 -35.72 -5.39
C SER A 51 2.67 -35.00 -4.14
N ILE A 52 3.43 -34.00 -3.69
CA ILE A 52 2.93 -33.02 -2.73
C ILE A 52 1.83 -32.29 -3.48
N SER A 53 0.59 -32.66 -3.16
CA SER A 53 -0.58 -31.88 -3.50
C SER A 53 -0.46 -30.58 -2.71
N GLU A 54 0.15 -29.54 -3.31
CA GLU A 54 0.01 -28.17 -2.83
C GLU A 54 -1.49 -27.87 -2.80
N SER A 55 -2.07 -27.91 -1.60
CA SER A 55 -3.41 -27.39 -1.40
C SER A 55 -3.33 -25.89 -1.69
N PRO A 56 -4.30 -25.30 -2.41
CA PRO A 56 -4.30 -23.87 -2.65
C PRO A 56 -4.21 -23.14 -1.31
N ILE A 57 -3.26 -22.22 -1.20
CA ILE A 57 -3.10 -21.34 -0.03
C ILE A 57 -4.44 -20.65 0.19
N SER A 58 -4.94 -20.64 1.44
CA SER A 58 -6.21 -19.96 1.74
C SER A 58 -6.06 -18.46 1.51
N GLU A 59 -7.14 -17.76 1.14
CA GLU A 59 -7.11 -16.31 0.93
C GLU A 59 -6.66 -15.56 2.18
N THR A 60 -7.06 -16.04 3.37
CA THR A 60 -6.59 -15.54 4.66
C THR A 60 -5.06 -15.68 4.83
N ASP A 61 -4.47 -16.81 4.44
CA ASP A 61 -3.02 -17.01 4.53
C ASP A 61 -2.26 -16.14 3.52
N ALA A 62 -2.82 -15.96 2.32
CA ALA A 62 -2.27 -15.09 1.30
C ALA A 62 -2.32 -13.61 1.73
N ALA A 63 -3.44 -13.17 2.31
CA ALA A 63 -3.61 -11.85 2.91
C ALA A 63 -2.59 -11.61 4.02
N ARG A 64 -2.46 -12.54 4.98
CA ARG A 64 -1.46 -12.47 6.06
C ARG A 64 -0.04 -12.36 5.52
N THR A 65 0.30 -13.10 4.46
CA THR A 65 1.62 -13.01 3.84
C THR A 65 1.85 -11.62 3.22
N ALA A 66 0.87 -11.09 2.48
CA ALA A 66 0.96 -9.76 1.89
C ALA A 66 1.09 -8.67 2.97
N TYR A 67 0.30 -8.75 4.04
CA TYR A 67 0.35 -7.82 5.17
C TYR A 67 1.66 -7.89 5.94
N GLY A 68 2.23 -9.08 6.14
CA GLY A 68 3.55 -9.22 6.72
C GLY A 68 4.63 -8.52 5.90
N ASN A 69 4.61 -8.65 4.57
CA ASN A 69 5.55 -7.96 3.68
C ASN A 69 5.41 -6.42 3.78
N ILE A 70 4.19 -5.90 3.94
CA ILE A 70 3.95 -4.47 4.16
C ILE A 70 4.51 -4.04 5.52
N LEU A 71 4.15 -4.76 6.59
CA LEU A 71 4.56 -4.44 7.95
C LEU A 71 6.08 -4.50 8.13
N TRP A 72 6.76 -5.44 7.47
CA TRP A 72 8.21 -5.53 7.52
C TRP A 72 8.91 -4.32 6.88
N GLN A 73 8.34 -3.73 5.82
CA GLN A 73 8.87 -2.49 5.24
C GLN A 73 8.64 -1.30 6.17
N TYR A 74 7.46 -1.22 6.80
CA TYR A 74 7.17 -0.24 7.85
C TYR A 74 8.13 -0.38 9.04
N TYR A 75 8.40 -1.61 9.50
CA TYR A 75 9.37 -1.91 10.56
C TYR A 75 10.78 -1.47 10.19
N ASP A 76 11.25 -1.82 8.99
CA ASP A 76 12.59 -1.49 8.52
C ASP A 76 12.80 0.02 8.44
N ILE A 77 11.80 0.76 7.93
CA ILE A 77 11.86 2.21 7.90
C ILE A 77 11.79 2.79 9.31
N TRP A 78 10.84 2.37 10.15
CA TRP A 78 10.72 2.88 11.52
C TRP A 78 11.99 2.73 12.36
N ASN A 79 12.76 1.66 12.11
CA ASN A 79 13.98 1.33 12.84
C ASN A 79 15.28 1.71 12.10
N THR A 80 15.20 2.39 10.96
CA THR A 80 16.41 2.86 10.24
C THR A 80 17.00 4.11 10.90
N ASP A 81 18.31 4.32 10.71
CA ASP A 81 19.00 5.52 11.20
C ASP A 81 18.67 6.78 10.36
N ASP A 82 18.08 6.62 9.16
CA ASP A 82 17.73 7.71 8.24
C ASP A 82 16.40 7.46 7.49
N VAL A 83 15.30 7.80 8.15
CA VAL A 83 13.94 7.67 7.61
C VAL A 83 13.70 8.59 6.40
N SER A 84 14.47 9.67 6.24
CA SER A 84 14.22 10.64 5.18
C SER A 84 14.52 10.09 3.79
N LEU A 85 15.67 9.45 3.58
CA LEU A 85 16.05 8.96 2.24
C LEU A 85 15.28 7.71 1.81
N SER A 86 14.83 6.89 2.76
CA SER A 86 14.11 5.64 2.48
C SER A 86 12.64 5.87 2.13
N LEU A 87 11.99 6.89 2.70
CA LEU A 87 10.59 7.20 2.44
C LEU A 87 10.34 7.86 1.08
N TYR A 88 11.29 8.63 0.57
CA TYR A 88 11.14 9.35 -0.71
C TYR A 88 11.65 8.58 -1.92
N SER A 89 12.03 7.30 -1.76
CA SER A 89 12.23 6.48 -2.95
C SER A 89 10.89 6.33 -3.65
N GLU A 90 10.89 6.42 -4.98
CA GLU A 90 9.65 6.27 -5.75
C GLU A 90 9.00 4.91 -5.51
N ASP A 91 9.77 3.91 -5.07
CA ASP A 91 9.34 2.54 -4.81
C ASP A 91 8.79 2.30 -3.40
N SER A 92 8.95 3.24 -2.47
CA SER A 92 8.50 3.06 -1.09
C SER A 92 6.98 2.98 -1.02
N ILE A 93 6.48 1.90 -0.41
CA ILE A 93 5.06 1.77 -0.08
C ILE A 93 4.72 2.34 1.31
N VAL A 94 5.71 2.76 2.08
CA VAL A 94 5.48 3.26 3.44
C VAL A 94 4.93 4.68 3.38
N ASN A 95 3.86 4.95 4.13
CA ASN A 95 3.26 6.27 4.18
C ASN A 95 4.30 7.29 4.70
N TYR A 96 4.49 8.37 3.93
CA TYR A 96 5.49 9.40 4.24
C TYR A 96 5.30 10.06 5.61
N GLN A 97 4.09 9.99 6.19
CA GLN A 97 3.82 10.53 7.52
C GLN A 97 4.59 9.81 8.63
N VAL A 98 5.13 8.61 8.37
CA VAL A 98 6.12 7.95 9.23
C VAL A 98 7.29 8.88 9.57
N TYR A 99 7.65 9.79 8.66
CA TYR A 99 8.66 10.80 8.91
C TYR A 99 8.32 11.68 10.13
N TYR A 100 7.07 12.11 10.31
CA TYR A 100 6.69 12.98 11.44
C TYR A 100 6.71 12.24 12.77
N GLY A 101 6.36 10.95 12.76
CA GLY A 101 6.53 10.07 13.91
C GLY A 101 8.00 9.95 14.32
N TYR A 102 8.86 9.66 13.34
CA TYR A 102 10.30 9.49 13.57
C TYR A 102 11.04 10.78 13.92
N ALA A 103 10.74 11.88 13.22
CA ALA A 103 11.41 13.16 13.39
C ALA A 103 11.05 13.83 14.73
N SER A 104 9.97 13.39 15.37
CA SER A 104 9.65 13.76 16.73
C SER A 104 10.73 13.21 17.68
N THR A 105 11.26 14.07 18.55
CA THR A 105 12.16 13.63 19.63
C THR A 105 11.42 12.97 20.79
N ASP A 106 10.11 12.73 20.65
CA ASP A 106 9.28 12.14 21.70
C ASP A 106 9.43 10.62 21.71
N ALA A 107 10.03 10.11 22.79
CA ALA A 107 10.26 8.68 22.99
C ALA A 107 8.96 7.88 23.22
N ASN A 108 7.81 8.54 23.30
CA ASN A 108 6.50 7.89 23.48
C ASN A 108 5.75 7.67 22.17
N TYR A 109 6.32 8.05 21.03
CA TYR A 109 5.69 7.79 19.73
C TYR A 109 5.96 6.35 19.33
N GLN A 110 4.92 5.65 18.91
CA GLN A 110 4.98 4.24 18.58
C GLN A 110 4.25 3.98 17.26
N LEU A 111 4.88 3.20 16.39
CA LEU A 111 4.23 2.70 15.19
C LEU A 111 3.48 1.41 15.52
N ASP A 112 2.19 1.40 15.22
CA ASP A 112 1.28 0.34 15.56
C ASP A 112 0.52 -0.18 14.34
N PHE A 113 -0.01 -1.39 14.45
CA PHE A 113 -0.92 -1.98 13.49
C PHE A 113 -2.03 -2.77 14.16
N THR A 114 -3.10 -3.05 13.42
CA THR A 114 -4.14 -4.00 13.81
C THR A 114 -4.69 -4.70 12.57
N LEU A 115 -5.20 -5.91 12.77
CA LEU A 115 -5.99 -6.67 11.79
C LEU A 115 -7.43 -6.71 12.28
N LYS A 116 -8.40 -6.37 11.43
CA LYS A 116 -9.82 -6.43 11.76
C LYS A 116 -10.63 -6.57 10.48
N ASP A 117 -11.58 -7.51 10.47
CA ASP A 117 -12.58 -7.64 9.41
C ASP A 117 -13.54 -6.44 9.47
N LEU A 118 -13.41 -5.52 8.51
CA LEU A 118 -14.14 -4.25 8.46
C LEU A 118 -15.44 -4.37 7.67
N ASP A 119 -15.49 -5.23 6.65
CA ASP A 119 -16.65 -5.39 5.77
C ASP A 119 -17.49 -6.66 6.08
N GLY A 120 -17.03 -7.49 7.00
CA GLY A 120 -17.71 -8.71 7.44
C GLY A 120 -17.55 -9.88 6.46
N ASN A 121 -16.57 -9.83 5.54
CA ASN A 121 -16.36 -10.88 4.54
C ASN A 121 -15.55 -12.09 5.07
N GLY A 122 -15.01 -12.00 6.29
CA GLY A 122 -14.19 -13.03 6.93
C GLY A 122 -12.68 -12.92 6.68
N THR A 123 -12.23 -11.94 5.89
CA THR A 123 -10.82 -11.56 5.70
C THR A 123 -10.58 -10.27 6.48
N GLU A 124 -9.54 -10.24 7.30
CA GLU A 124 -9.20 -9.05 8.08
C GLU A 124 -8.50 -8.01 7.21
N GLU A 125 -8.86 -6.73 7.32
CA GLU A 125 -8.09 -5.61 6.79
C GLU A 125 -6.93 -5.23 7.72
N LEU A 126 -5.84 -4.77 7.13
CA LEU A 126 -4.68 -4.22 7.82
C LEU A 126 -4.83 -2.70 7.97
N MET A 127 -4.75 -2.22 9.22
CA MET A 127 -4.60 -0.80 9.54
C MET A 127 -3.24 -0.58 10.19
N ILE A 128 -2.53 0.46 9.76
CA ILE A 128 -1.24 0.88 10.31
C ILE A 128 -1.37 2.33 10.78
N GLY A 129 -0.85 2.67 11.95
CA GLY A 129 -0.99 3.99 12.55
C GLY A 129 0.18 4.38 13.45
N ILE A 130 0.24 5.66 13.84
CA ILE A 130 1.19 6.16 14.85
C ILE A 130 0.42 6.59 16.10
N ASP A 131 0.77 6.02 17.26
CA ASP A 131 0.34 6.52 18.57
C ASP A 131 1.26 7.67 18.99
N TYR A 132 0.72 8.90 19.00
CA TYR A 132 1.44 10.14 19.30
C TYR A 132 1.55 10.47 20.79
N GLY A 133 1.50 9.48 21.68
CA GLY A 133 1.63 9.74 23.12
C GLY A 133 1.42 8.56 24.05
N GLY A 134 1.54 7.32 23.54
CA GLY A 134 1.33 6.10 24.33
C GLY A 134 -0.09 5.96 24.86
N SER A 135 -1.07 6.56 24.17
CA SER A 135 -2.49 6.50 24.53
C SER A 135 -3.12 5.14 24.26
N GLY A 136 -2.46 4.30 23.44
CA GLY A 136 -3.00 3.08 22.86
C GLY A 136 -3.97 3.34 21.70
N ASN A 137 -4.12 4.58 21.25
CA ASN A 137 -4.93 4.97 20.09
C ASN A 137 -4.04 5.56 19.01
N ALA A 138 -3.70 4.75 18.02
CA ALA A 138 -2.89 5.18 16.91
C ALA A 138 -3.71 5.97 15.89
N SER A 139 -3.14 7.06 15.39
CA SER A 139 -3.66 7.77 14.24
C SER A 139 -3.42 6.96 12.97
N VAL A 140 -4.47 6.54 12.27
CA VAL A 140 -4.37 5.66 11.10
C VAL A 140 -3.65 6.37 9.94
N LEU A 141 -2.61 5.71 9.41
CA LEU A 141 -1.82 6.15 8.25
C LEU A 141 -2.27 5.47 6.96
N ASP A 142 -2.45 4.15 6.99
CA ASP A 142 -2.87 3.37 5.81
C ASP A 142 -3.87 2.30 6.24
N ILE A 143 -4.79 1.98 5.32
CA ILE A 143 -5.74 0.88 5.42
C ILE A 143 -5.60 0.02 4.15
N PHE A 144 -5.40 -1.29 4.31
CA PHE A 144 -5.27 -2.25 3.22
C PHE A 144 -6.27 -3.39 3.36
N THR A 145 -6.90 -3.77 2.26
CA THR A 145 -7.60 -5.05 2.11
C THR A 145 -6.77 -5.99 1.23
N TYR A 146 -7.16 -7.26 1.16
CA TYR A 146 -6.57 -8.24 0.24
C TYR A 146 -7.65 -8.71 -0.72
N ALA A 147 -7.46 -8.40 -2.00
CA ALA A 147 -8.43 -8.71 -3.04
C ALA A 147 -7.72 -8.92 -4.38
N SER A 148 -8.34 -9.69 -5.28
CA SER A 148 -7.76 -10.01 -6.60
C SER A 148 -6.32 -10.56 -6.52
N GLY A 149 -5.99 -11.31 -5.45
CA GLY A 149 -4.68 -11.94 -5.25
C GLY A 149 -3.55 -11.01 -4.79
N ARG A 150 -3.85 -9.78 -4.34
CA ARG A 150 -2.85 -8.81 -3.86
C ARG A 150 -3.41 -7.91 -2.75
N ALA A 151 -2.51 -7.21 -2.06
CA ALA A 151 -2.93 -6.12 -1.17
C ALA A 151 -3.43 -4.92 -2.00
N VAL A 152 -4.52 -4.30 -1.55
CA VAL A 152 -5.12 -3.10 -2.13
C VAL A 152 -5.18 -2.04 -1.05
N ARG A 153 -4.57 -0.87 -1.28
CA ARG A 153 -4.68 0.27 -0.38
C ARG A 153 -6.04 0.92 -0.55
N LEU A 154 -6.88 0.81 0.48
CA LEU A 154 -8.21 1.40 0.55
C LEU A 154 -8.10 2.91 0.77
N LEU A 155 -7.46 3.32 1.86
CA LEU A 155 -7.30 4.70 2.27
C LEU A 155 -5.87 4.94 2.77
N SER A 156 -5.40 6.18 2.63
CA SER A 156 -4.08 6.65 3.03
C SER A 156 -4.25 8.03 3.62
N GLY A 157 -3.86 8.21 4.88
CA GLY A 157 -3.82 9.51 5.54
C GLY A 157 -2.77 10.42 4.90
N ALA A 158 -3.01 11.72 5.00
CA ALA A 158 -2.12 12.77 4.52
C ALA A 158 -1.83 13.80 5.63
N GLU A 159 -0.81 14.65 5.46
CA GLU A 159 -0.38 15.65 6.46
C GLU A 159 -1.52 16.49 7.03
N ARG A 160 -2.56 16.76 6.22
CA ARG A 160 -3.70 17.60 6.58
C ARG A 160 -5.00 16.81 6.77
N SER A 161 -4.95 15.48 6.82
CA SER A 161 -6.11 14.64 7.14
C SER A 161 -5.79 13.57 8.18
N HIS A 162 -6.82 13.17 8.90
CA HIS A 162 -6.74 12.17 9.94
C HIS A 162 -7.80 11.09 9.70
N LEU A 163 -7.34 9.84 9.62
CA LEU A 163 -8.20 8.67 9.50
C LEU A 163 -8.47 8.04 10.86
N THR A 164 -9.74 7.74 11.12
CA THR A 164 -10.19 7.08 12.36
C THR A 164 -11.20 6.00 12.01
N LEU A 165 -11.10 4.83 12.64
CA LEU A 165 -12.13 3.80 12.51
C LEU A 165 -13.30 4.12 13.45
N CYS A 166 -14.50 4.08 12.90
CA CYS A 166 -15.77 4.12 13.62
C CYS A 166 -16.38 2.72 13.70
N ARG A 167 -17.41 2.57 14.53
CA ARG A 167 -18.19 1.33 14.63
C ARG A 167 -18.76 0.93 13.28
N ASP A 168 -19.07 -0.36 13.17
CA ASP A 168 -19.72 -0.97 12.00
C ASP A 168 -18.92 -0.82 10.69
N GLY A 169 -17.58 -0.75 10.79
CA GLY A 169 -16.69 -0.72 9.61
C GLY A 169 -16.62 0.63 8.91
N VAL A 170 -17.22 1.68 9.50
CA VAL A 170 -17.17 3.04 8.95
C VAL A 170 -15.79 3.65 9.21
N ILE A 171 -15.22 4.31 8.21
CA ILE A 171 -13.93 5.00 8.30
C ILE A 171 -14.18 6.50 8.17
N SER A 172 -13.80 7.25 9.18
CA SER A 172 -13.83 8.70 9.22
C SER A 172 -12.54 9.29 8.64
N GLU A 173 -12.67 10.32 7.81
CA GLU A 173 -11.56 11.19 7.43
C GLU A 173 -11.91 12.64 7.74
N ASN A 174 -11.21 13.19 8.73
CA ASN A 174 -11.28 14.61 9.04
C ASN A 174 -10.08 15.32 8.42
N GLY A 175 -10.30 16.36 7.62
CA GLY A 175 -9.21 17.07 6.96
C GLY A 175 -9.37 18.57 6.88
N SER A 176 -8.24 19.26 6.76
CA SER A 176 -8.19 20.71 6.58
C SER A 176 -8.03 21.05 5.10
N GLY A 177 -9.00 21.77 4.54
CA GLY A 177 -8.92 22.33 3.19
C GLY A 177 -8.09 23.61 3.12
N GLY A 178 -7.99 24.39 4.21
CA GLY A 178 -7.28 25.67 4.25
C GLY A 178 -7.46 26.39 5.58
N ALA A 179 -7.00 27.64 5.67
CA ALA A 179 -7.13 28.46 6.89
C ALA A 179 -8.59 28.57 7.40
N ALA A 180 -9.56 28.61 6.46
CA ALA A 180 -10.99 28.72 6.77
C ALA A 180 -11.81 27.48 6.33
N HIS A 181 -11.19 26.46 5.74
CA HIS A 181 -11.91 25.34 5.13
C HIS A 181 -11.57 24.01 5.78
N ASN A 182 -12.57 23.18 6.02
CA ASN A 182 -12.43 21.85 6.59
C ASN A 182 -13.38 20.89 5.87
N TYR A 183 -13.04 19.62 5.84
CA TYR A 183 -13.95 18.59 5.37
C TYR A 183 -13.99 17.41 6.33
N GLN A 184 -15.12 16.73 6.31
CA GLN A 184 -15.32 15.48 7.00
C GLN A 184 -15.96 14.50 6.01
N SER A 185 -15.30 13.38 5.80
CA SER A 185 -15.79 12.28 4.97
C SER A 185 -16.00 11.03 5.81
N TYR A 186 -16.94 10.19 5.40
CA TYR A 186 -17.17 8.88 5.96
C TYR A 186 -17.24 7.86 4.84
N TYR A 187 -16.53 6.75 5.01
CA TYR A 187 -16.41 5.70 4.02
C TYR A 187 -16.81 4.35 4.59
N THR A 188 -17.26 3.46 3.72
CA THR A 188 -17.32 2.01 3.98
C THR A 188 -16.60 1.29 2.86
N ILE A 189 -16.07 0.11 3.13
CA ILE A 189 -15.56 -0.77 2.07
C ILE A 189 -16.76 -1.17 1.21
N GLY A 190 -16.60 -1.04 -0.11
CA GLY A 190 -17.64 -1.39 -1.07
C GLY A 190 -17.88 -2.90 -1.08
N SER A 191 -19.06 -3.31 -1.53
CA SER A 191 -19.45 -4.74 -1.56
C SER A 191 -18.54 -5.65 -2.42
N ASP A 192 -17.66 -5.06 -3.24
CA ASP A 192 -16.65 -5.78 -4.01
C ASP A 192 -15.37 -6.09 -3.22
N GLY A 193 -15.26 -5.63 -1.97
CA GLY A 193 -14.13 -5.84 -1.07
C GLY A 193 -12.85 -5.13 -1.50
N LYS A 194 -12.90 -4.21 -2.46
CA LYS A 194 -11.70 -3.56 -3.04
C LYS A 194 -11.89 -2.12 -3.47
N SER A 195 -13.06 -1.56 -3.18
CA SER A 195 -13.41 -0.15 -3.33
C SER A 195 -13.83 0.45 -1.98
N CYS A 196 -13.96 1.77 -1.94
CA CYS A 196 -14.62 2.46 -0.83
C CYS A 196 -15.80 3.27 -1.35
N ASP A 197 -16.93 3.23 -0.65
CA ASP A 197 -18.08 4.10 -0.89
C ASP A 197 -18.08 5.26 0.12
N THR A 198 -18.23 6.49 -0.36
CA THR A 198 -18.45 7.65 0.49
C THR A 198 -19.91 7.66 0.94
N ILE A 199 -20.14 7.44 2.24
CA ILE A 199 -21.46 7.39 2.86
C ILE A 199 -21.83 8.68 3.60
N GLY A 200 -20.87 9.58 3.76
CA GLY A 200 -21.08 10.92 4.30
C GLY A 200 -19.96 11.85 3.86
N TYR A 201 -20.30 13.11 3.60
CA TYR A 201 -19.35 14.14 3.20
C TYR A 201 -19.88 15.49 3.63
N TYR A 202 -19.01 16.31 4.21
CA TYR A 202 -19.30 17.66 4.65
C TYR A 202 -18.10 18.54 4.35
N TYR A 203 -18.25 19.52 3.46
CA TYR A 203 -17.23 20.53 3.20
C TYR A 203 -17.68 21.87 3.77
N ILE A 204 -16.94 22.36 4.75
CA ILE A 204 -17.24 23.60 5.46
C ILE A 204 -16.39 24.70 4.86
N ASN A 205 -17.04 25.68 4.25
CA ASN A 205 -16.42 26.88 3.75
C ASN A 205 -16.60 28.01 4.78
N GLY A 206 -15.54 28.31 5.53
CA GLY A 206 -15.55 29.37 6.54
C GLY A 206 -15.57 30.79 5.96
N ASP A 207 -15.24 31.00 4.69
CA ASP A 207 -15.31 32.34 4.08
C ASP A 207 -16.77 32.72 3.80
N ASP A 208 -17.52 31.79 3.21
CA ASP A 208 -18.93 31.98 2.86
C ASP A 208 -19.89 31.54 3.97
N GLN A 209 -19.36 30.95 5.04
CA GLN A 209 -20.12 30.35 6.15
C GLN A 209 -21.17 29.36 5.62
N THR A 210 -20.72 28.41 4.80
CA THR A 210 -21.56 27.36 4.22
C THR A 210 -21.02 25.96 4.49
N VAL A 211 -21.91 24.98 4.40
CA VAL A 211 -21.57 23.56 4.36
C VAL A 211 -22.18 22.93 3.11
N GLU A 212 -21.36 22.19 2.36
CA GLU A 212 -21.79 21.33 1.26
C GLU A 212 -21.85 19.88 1.74
N ASP A 213 -22.97 19.20 1.51
CA ASP A 213 -23.13 17.78 1.86
C ASP A 213 -22.77 16.82 0.71
N LEU A 214 -22.92 15.51 0.95
CA LEU A 214 -22.63 14.47 -0.04
C LEU A 214 -23.39 14.64 -1.35
N GLU A 215 -24.63 15.13 -1.31
CA GLU A 215 -25.47 15.35 -2.49
C GLU A 215 -25.11 16.65 -3.24
N GLY A 216 -24.13 17.40 -2.73
CA GLY A 216 -23.75 18.72 -3.24
C GLY A 216 -24.71 19.82 -2.79
N THR A 217 -25.56 19.56 -1.79
CA THR A 217 -26.47 20.58 -1.24
C THR A 217 -25.68 21.54 -0.37
N VAL A 218 -25.76 22.83 -0.69
CA VAL A 218 -25.10 23.89 0.06
C VAL A 218 -26.10 24.57 0.99
N THR A 219 -25.79 24.60 2.28
CA THR A 219 -26.61 25.26 3.32
C THR A 219 -25.77 26.22 4.18
N PRO A 220 -26.38 27.18 4.89
CA PRO A 220 -25.67 28.02 5.84
C PRO A 220 -25.05 27.18 6.96
N PHE A 221 -23.78 27.42 7.26
CA PHE A 221 -23.09 26.84 8.41
C PHE A 221 -23.51 27.57 9.69
N ASP A 222 -23.91 26.82 10.70
CA ASP A 222 -24.43 27.32 11.98
C ASP A 222 -23.33 27.53 13.05
N GLY A 223 -22.07 27.26 12.71
CA GLY A 223 -20.92 27.35 13.62
C GLY A 223 -20.66 26.06 14.43
N ASN A 224 -21.50 25.04 14.31
CA ASN A 224 -21.35 23.79 15.05
C ASN A 224 -20.66 22.72 14.17
N TYR A 225 -19.36 22.53 14.39
CA TYR A 225 -18.56 21.51 13.67
C TYR A 225 -18.88 20.08 14.12
N ASP A 226 -19.22 19.89 15.40
CA ASP A 226 -19.34 18.57 16.02
C ASP A 226 -20.43 17.70 15.37
N GLN A 227 -21.47 18.32 14.82
CA GLN A 227 -22.55 17.60 14.11
C GLN A 227 -22.08 16.90 12.84
N TYR A 228 -20.96 17.34 12.27
CA TYR A 228 -20.37 16.75 11.09
C TYR A 228 -19.27 15.75 11.47
N LEU A 229 -18.47 16.05 12.50
CA LEU A 229 -17.31 15.25 12.92
C LEU A 229 -17.67 13.95 13.63
N TYR A 230 -18.77 13.91 14.39
CA TYR A 230 -19.11 12.80 15.27
C TYR A 230 -20.43 12.12 14.88
N GLN A 231 -20.65 11.91 13.58
CA GLN A 231 -21.83 11.19 13.11
C GLN A 231 -21.80 9.70 13.46
N TYR A 232 -20.61 9.13 13.51
CA TYR A 232 -20.38 7.73 13.84
C TYR A 232 -19.51 7.64 15.08
N GLU A 233 -19.86 6.73 15.99
CA GLU A 233 -19.09 6.50 17.21
C GLU A 233 -17.76 5.86 16.85
N GLU A 234 -16.66 6.41 17.38
CA GLU A 234 -15.31 5.85 17.18
C GLU A 234 -15.21 4.42 17.75
N GLU A 235 -14.49 3.56 17.03
CA GLU A 235 -14.19 2.20 17.46
C GLU A 235 -12.94 2.18 18.33
N THR A 236 -12.96 1.37 19.39
CA THR A 236 -11.74 1.12 20.17
C THR A 236 -10.98 -0.04 19.55
N LEU A 237 -9.82 0.25 19.00
CA LEU A 237 -8.97 -0.73 18.34
C LEU A 237 -7.96 -1.37 19.32
N SER A 238 -7.69 -2.66 19.14
CA SER A 238 -6.65 -3.38 19.87
C SER A 238 -5.32 -3.32 19.09
N TRP A 239 -4.67 -2.17 19.14
CA TRP A 239 -3.39 -1.94 18.48
C TRP A 239 -2.25 -2.85 18.99
N LYS A 240 -1.30 -3.14 18.11
CA LYS A 240 -0.06 -3.85 18.38
C LYS A 240 1.12 -3.06 17.84
N GLU A 241 2.18 -2.97 18.63
CA GLU A 241 3.46 -2.43 18.18
C GLU A 241 3.93 -3.15 16.90
N VAL A 242 4.34 -2.38 15.90
CA VAL A 242 5.10 -2.87 14.75
C VAL A 242 6.49 -3.28 15.25
N SER A 243 6.56 -4.53 15.72
CA SER A 243 7.75 -5.19 16.24
C SER A 243 7.90 -6.59 15.65
N GLU A 244 9.11 -7.15 15.67
CA GLU A 244 9.37 -8.47 15.08
C GLU A 244 8.42 -9.55 15.62
N SER A 245 8.18 -9.55 16.93
CA SER A 245 7.30 -10.52 17.57
C SER A 245 5.84 -10.36 17.17
N SER A 246 5.34 -9.11 17.14
CA SER A 246 3.94 -8.86 16.80
C SER A 246 3.65 -9.17 15.33
N ILE A 247 4.56 -8.80 14.42
CA ILE A 247 4.42 -9.07 12.98
C ILE A 247 4.42 -10.59 12.76
N ALA A 248 5.38 -11.31 13.33
CA ALA A 248 5.47 -12.76 13.22
C ALA A 248 4.26 -13.50 13.80
N GLU A 249 3.68 -13.01 14.92
CA GLU A 249 2.50 -13.59 15.54
C GLU A 249 1.24 -13.39 14.70
N LYS A 250 1.05 -12.21 14.12
CA LYS A 250 -0.19 -11.83 13.44
C LYS A 250 -0.19 -12.12 11.94
N THR A 251 0.98 -12.16 11.32
CA THR A 251 1.14 -12.30 9.87
C THR A 251 2.08 -13.44 9.53
N VAL A 252 3.32 -13.13 9.13
CA VAL A 252 4.39 -14.08 8.84
C VAL A 252 5.70 -13.63 9.47
N PRO A 253 6.53 -14.57 9.97
CA PRO A 253 7.86 -14.24 10.47
C PRO A 253 8.78 -13.76 9.35
N ARG A 254 9.86 -13.05 9.70
CA ARG A 254 10.72 -12.35 8.72
C ARG A 254 11.31 -13.30 7.67
N GLU A 255 11.71 -14.50 8.07
CA GLU A 255 12.27 -15.53 7.20
C GLU A 255 11.27 -16.13 6.20
N ALA A 256 9.96 -15.94 6.45
CA ALA A 256 8.89 -16.35 5.56
C ALA A 256 8.31 -15.18 4.74
N ALA A 257 8.75 -13.94 5.01
CA ALA A 257 8.38 -12.78 4.23
C ALA A 257 8.95 -12.88 2.81
N GLY A 258 8.17 -12.43 1.83
CA GLY A 258 8.58 -12.33 0.44
C GLY A 258 9.55 -11.16 0.19
N ALA A 259 9.81 -10.89 -1.08
CA ALA A 259 10.53 -9.68 -1.47
C ALA A 259 9.76 -8.42 -1.01
N ALA A 260 10.50 -7.32 -0.81
CA ALA A 260 9.89 -6.02 -0.54
C ALA A 260 8.96 -5.66 -1.71
N LEU A 261 7.71 -5.33 -1.37
CA LEU A 261 6.71 -4.89 -2.32
C LEU A 261 6.97 -3.43 -2.68
N THR A 262 6.92 -3.12 -3.97
CA THR A 262 6.86 -1.77 -4.50
C THR A 262 5.41 -1.34 -4.69
N TRP A 263 5.18 -0.07 -4.99
CA TRP A 263 3.84 0.41 -5.36
C TRP A 263 3.27 -0.31 -6.59
N ARG A 264 4.09 -0.98 -7.42
CA ARG A 264 3.63 -1.76 -8.59
C ARG A 264 2.84 -3.01 -8.16
N GLU A 265 3.12 -3.52 -6.97
CA GLU A 265 2.48 -4.73 -6.47
C GLU A 265 1.24 -4.43 -5.63
N ILE A 266 1.08 -3.19 -5.19
CA ILE A 266 -0.03 -2.72 -4.38
C ILE A 266 -1.13 -2.15 -5.28
N GLY A 267 -2.36 -2.66 -5.10
CA GLY A 267 -3.53 -2.08 -5.71
C GLY A 267 -3.93 -0.74 -5.10
N LYS A 268 -4.62 0.11 -5.87
CA LYS A 268 -5.27 1.34 -5.37
C LYS A 268 -6.78 1.20 -5.50
N ALA A 269 -7.49 1.32 -4.39
CA ALA A 269 -8.95 1.26 -4.39
C ALA A 269 -9.55 2.51 -5.06
N PRO A 270 -10.59 2.36 -5.91
CA PRO A 270 -11.45 3.48 -6.25
C PRO A 270 -12.26 3.89 -5.01
N ILE A 271 -12.37 5.20 -4.82
CA ILE A 271 -13.24 5.82 -3.80
C ILE A 271 -14.41 6.42 -4.54
N TYR A 272 -15.60 5.88 -4.34
CA TYR A 272 -16.82 6.36 -4.98
C TYR A 272 -17.47 7.47 -4.15
N LYS A 273 -17.85 8.55 -4.81
CA LYS A 273 -18.72 9.62 -4.30
C LYS A 273 -19.88 9.76 -5.28
N ASN A 274 -21.11 9.53 -4.81
CA ASN A 274 -22.32 9.50 -5.64
C ASN A 274 -22.20 8.58 -6.87
N GLY A 275 -21.60 7.40 -6.70
CA GLY A 275 -21.42 6.41 -7.76
C GLY A 275 -20.35 6.76 -8.81
N MET A 276 -19.54 7.79 -8.57
CA MET A 276 -18.41 8.16 -9.43
C MET A 276 -17.09 8.06 -8.67
N ILE A 277 -16.04 7.58 -9.34
CA ILE A 277 -14.68 7.55 -8.81
C ILE A 277 -14.23 9.00 -8.53
N ASN A 278 -13.92 9.29 -7.28
CA ASN A 278 -13.50 10.62 -6.81
C ASN A 278 -11.97 10.78 -6.81
N ASN A 279 -11.22 9.67 -6.83
CA ASN A 279 -9.75 9.61 -6.86
C ASN A 279 -9.24 9.08 -8.21
N GLY A 280 -9.78 9.61 -9.31
CA GLY A 280 -9.55 9.10 -10.67
C GLY A 280 -8.08 9.12 -11.08
N TYR A 281 -7.35 10.19 -10.74
CA TYR A 281 -5.91 10.29 -11.00
C TYR A 281 -5.14 9.17 -10.31
N GLU A 282 -5.38 8.91 -9.02
CA GLU A 282 -4.64 7.90 -8.26
C GLU A 282 -4.91 6.49 -8.77
N VAL A 283 -6.16 6.18 -9.13
CA VAL A 283 -6.52 4.87 -9.70
C VAL A 283 -5.90 4.67 -11.08
N PHE A 284 -5.96 5.69 -11.95
CA PHE A 284 -5.35 5.62 -13.28
C PHE A 284 -3.83 5.57 -13.21
N ALA A 285 -3.22 6.43 -12.39
CA ALA A 285 -1.79 6.44 -12.15
C ALA A 285 -1.35 5.06 -11.66
N ALA A 286 -2.03 4.46 -10.67
CA ALA A 286 -1.77 3.12 -10.17
C ALA A 286 -1.95 2.04 -11.25
N TYR A 287 -2.88 2.18 -12.19
CA TYR A 287 -2.98 1.27 -13.34
C TYR A 287 -1.75 1.33 -14.24
N CYS A 288 -1.37 2.52 -14.74
CA CYS A 288 -0.24 2.70 -15.66
C CYS A 288 1.06 2.20 -15.03
N ARG A 289 1.22 2.54 -13.76
CA ARG A 289 2.23 2.05 -12.84
C ARG A 289 2.40 0.52 -12.93
N ARG A 290 1.33 -0.26 -12.89
CA ARG A 290 1.42 -1.73 -12.96
C ARG A 290 1.69 -2.27 -14.37
N THR A 291 1.11 -1.64 -15.38
CA THR A 291 1.01 -2.21 -16.72
C THR A 291 2.12 -1.77 -17.68
N TRP A 292 2.62 -0.54 -17.52
CA TRP A 292 3.75 -0.03 -18.31
C TRP A 292 5.05 -0.61 -17.81
N SER A 293 6.06 -0.73 -18.67
CA SER A 293 7.41 -1.08 -18.21
C SER A 293 7.98 -0.01 -17.27
N GLU A 294 9.01 -0.35 -16.48
CA GLU A 294 9.70 0.65 -15.64
C GLU A 294 10.27 1.81 -16.47
N GLU A 295 10.90 1.49 -17.60
CA GLU A 295 11.45 2.48 -18.54
C GLU A 295 10.34 3.39 -19.10
N GLU A 296 9.22 2.80 -19.50
CA GLU A 296 8.08 3.55 -20.03
C GLU A 296 7.43 4.46 -18.98
N PHE A 297 7.26 3.97 -17.75
CA PHE A 297 6.69 4.78 -16.67
C PHE A 297 7.63 5.94 -16.28
N ALA A 298 8.93 5.70 -16.20
CA ALA A 298 9.93 6.73 -15.89
C ALA A 298 10.16 7.72 -17.03
N ALA A 299 9.78 7.38 -18.26
CA ALA A 299 9.89 8.26 -19.42
C ALA A 299 8.66 9.15 -19.64
N ARG A 300 7.56 8.95 -18.89
CA ARG A 300 6.27 9.60 -19.14
C ARG A 300 5.80 10.45 -17.98
N LEU A 301 5.24 11.60 -18.32
CA LEU A 301 4.51 12.46 -17.41
C LEU A 301 3.00 12.36 -17.71
N ILE A 302 2.21 12.02 -16.68
CA ILE A 302 0.74 12.01 -16.73
C ILE A 302 0.24 13.27 -16.03
N THR A 303 -0.43 14.15 -16.79
CA THR A 303 -1.02 15.38 -16.27
C THR A 303 -2.52 15.36 -16.47
N GLN A 304 -3.29 15.70 -15.44
CA GLN A 304 -4.74 15.83 -15.56
C GLN A 304 -5.08 17.15 -16.27
N ASP A 305 -5.83 17.05 -17.36
CA ASP A 305 -6.38 18.18 -18.10
C ASP A 305 -7.80 18.46 -17.63
N TYR A 306 -7.94 19.43 -16.71
CA TYR A 306 -9.23 19.85 -16.17
C TYR A 306 -10.10 20.61 -17.19
N GLU A 307 -9.52 21.22 -18.23
CA GLU A 307 -10.28 21.99 -19.22
C GLU A 307 -10.98 21.07 -20.23
N GLY A 308 -10.38 19.90 -20.50
CA GLY A 308 -10.94 18.86 -21.36
C GLY A 308 -12.06 18.02 -20.72
N GLU A 309 -12.23 18.08 -19.41
CA GLU A 309 -13.16 17.21 -18.69
C GLU A 309 -14.63 17.50 -19.02
N GLN A 310 -15.39 16.41 -19.20
CA GLN A 310 -16.85 16.43 -19.21
C GLN A 310 -17.38 15.90 -17.88
N PRO A 311 -18.64 16.20 -17.50
CA PRO A 311 -19.27 15.61 -16.33
C PRO A 311 -19.15 14.08 -16.34
N GLY A 312 -18.53 13.53 -15.29
CA GLY A 312 -18.32 12.09 -15.14
C GLY A 312 -17.06 11.53 -15.82
N THR A 313 -16.14 12.39 -16.27
CA THR A 313 -14.86 11.96 -16.83
C THR A 313 -13.67 12.70 -16.23
N ASN A 314 -12.52 12.03 -16.08
CA ASN A 314 -11.24 12.72 -16.03
C ASN A 314 -10.47 12.54 -17.33
N VAL A 315 -9.74 13.56 -17.75
CA VAL A 315 -8.90 13.54 -18.94
C VAL A 315 -7.44 13.71 -18.52
N PHE A 316 -6.57 12.87 -19.06
CA PHE A 316 -5.14 12.90 -18.77
C PHE A 316 -4.33 13.01 -20.05
N GLU A 317 -3.46 14.02 -20.11
CA GLU A 317 -2.43 14.12 -21.13
C GLU A 317 -1.20 13.31 -20.73
N ILE A 318 -0.68 12.53 -21.68
CA ILE A 318 0.54 11.74 -21.53
C ILE A 318 1.61 12.36 -22.42
N THR A 319 2.72 12.77 -21.81
CA THR A 319 3.85 13.40 -22.50
C THR A 319 5.16 12.69 -22.17
N GLU A 320 6.14 12.78 -23.06
CA GLU A 320 7.52 12.39 -22.78
C GLU A 320 8.13 13.33 -21.74
N GLN A 321 8.64 12.80 -20.63
CA GLN A 321 9.13 13.57 -19.49
C GLN A 321 10.28 14.52 -19.86
N GLU A 322 11.20 14.11 -20.75
CA GLU A 322 12.34 14.94 -21.13
C GLU A 322 12.00 16.01 -22.17
N SER A 323 11.14 15.69 -23.13
CA SER A 323 10.90 16.55 -24.29
C SER A 323 9.60 17.35 -24.21
N GLY A 324 8.66 16.94 -23.33
CA GLY A 324 7.30 17.46 -23.30
C GLY A 324 6.47 17.09 -24.53
N THR A 325 6.96 16.17 -25.37
CA THR A 325 6.24 15.76 -26.59
C THR A 325 4.99 14.99 -26.19
N TRP A 326 3.85 15.36 -26.78
CA TRP A 326 2.59 14.64 -26.58
C TRP A 326 2.66 13.22 -27.16
N VAL A 327 2.28 12.25 -26.34
CA VAL A 327 2.28 10.81 -26.65
C VAL A 327 0.85 10.28 -26.80
N GLY A 328 -0.08 10.81 -26.02
CA GLY A 328 -1.46 10.40 -26.05
C GLY A 328 -2.34 11.11 -25.03
N THR A 329 -3.63 10.81 -25.09
CA THR A 329 -4.64 11.30 -24.15
C THR A 329 -5.44 10.11 -23.63
N ALA A 330 -5.62 10.01 -22.31
CA ALA A 330 -6.44 9.01 -21.68
C ALA A 330 -7.70 9.65 -21.08
N THR A 331 -8.88 9.20 -21.50
CA THR A 331 -10.16 9.64 -20.94
C THR A 331 -10.75 8.55 -20.06
N LEU A 332 -10.79 8.79 -18.75
CA LEU A 332 -11.36 7.91 -17.74
C LEU A 332 -12.85 8.21 -17.53
N ASN A 333 -13.71 7.21 -17.70
CA ASN A 333 -15.10 7.26 -17.27
C ASN A 333 -15.20 6.95 -15.77
N LEU A 334 -15.64 7.94 -14.98
CA LEU A 334 -15.67 7.85 -13.52
C LEU A 334 -16.76 6.92 -13.00
N SER A 335 -17.78 6.60 -13.79
CA SER A 335 -18.84 5.66 -13.36
C SER A 335 -18.46 4.19 -13.58
N THR A 336 -17.64 3.90 -14.59
CA THR A 336 -17.29 2.52 -14.97
C THR A 336 -15.84 2.15 -14.70
N GLY A 337 -14.96 3.13 -14.53
CA GLY A 337 -13.52 2.91 -14.49
C GLY A 337 -12.93 2.45 -15.83
N GLU A 338 -13.65 2.63 -16.95
CA GLU A 338 -13.10 2.40 -18.28
C GLU A 338 -12.31 3.63 -18.75
N VAL A 339 -11.15 3.38 -19.36
CA VAL A 339 -10.31 4.39 -19.99
C VAL A 339 -10.30 4.15 -21.49
N THR A 340 -10.46 5.22 -22.26
CA THR A 340 -10.11 5.23 -23.69
C THR A 340 -8.84 6.05 -23.88
N GLU A 341 -7.78 5.41 -24.36
CA GLU A 341 -6.51 6.05 -24.67
C GLU A 341 -6.42 6.27 -26.19
N GLU A 342 -6.15 7.50 -26.60
CA GLU A 342 -5.82 7.89 -27.97
C GLU A 342 -4.34 8.21 -28.05
N ARG A 343 -3.60 7.55 -28.95
CA ARG A 343 -2.14 7.66 -29.05
C ARG A 343 -1.72 8.49 -30.25
N ALA A 344 -0.49 9.00 -30.22
CA ALA A 344 0.04 9.88 -31.26
C ALA A 344 0.18 9.23 -32.64
N ASP A 345 0.21 7.90 -32.72
CA ASP A 345 0.18 7.15 -33.97
C ASP A 345 -1.24 7.01 -34.58
N GLY A 346 -2.26 7.57 -33.92
CA GLY A 346 -3.67 7.50 -34.31
C GLY A 346 -4.37 6.20 -33.88
N SER A 347 -3.69 5.33 -33.12
CA SER A 347 -4.34 4.17 -32.50
C SER A 347 -5.18 4.58 -31.29
N SER A 348 -6.18 3.76 -30.99
CA SER A 348 -7.01 3.92 -29.79
C SER A 348 -7.28 2.57 -29.15
N GLU A 349 -7.28 2.55 -27.82
CA GLU A 349 -7.50 1.36 -27.01
C GLU A 349 -8.43 1.68 -25.83
N THR A 350 -9.28 0.71 -25.46
CA THR A 350 -10.15 0.81 -24.29
C THR A 350 -9.81 -0.30 -23.31
N PHE A 351 -9.62 0.05 -22.04
CA PHE A 351 -9.30 -0.87 -20.95
C PHE A 351 -9.92 -0.41 -19.63
N SER A 352 -9.98 -1.28 -18.62
CA SER A 352 -10.43 -0.90 -17.28
C SER A 352 -9.24 -0.65 -16.35
N VAL A 353 -9.33 0.40 -15.53
CA VAL A 353 -8.33 0.69 -14.49
C VAL A 353 -8.60 -0.03 -13.17
N LEU A 354 -9.80 -0.61 -13.03
CA LEU A 354 -10.23 -1.31 -11.82
C LEU A 354 -9.52 -2.67 -11.69
N LEU A 355 -9.31 -3.12 -10.45
CA LEU A 355 -8.55 -4.32 -10.08
C LEU A 355 -9.38 -5.61 -10.08
#